data_AF-A0A258SLE2-F1
#
_entry.id   AF-A0A258SLE2-F1
#
_cell.length_a   1.000
_cell.length_b   1.000
_cell.length_c   1.000
_cell.angle_alpha   90.00
_cell.angle_beta   90.00
_cell.angle_gamma   90.00
#
_symmetry.space_group_name_H-M   'P 1'
#
loop_
_entity.id
_entity.type
_entity.pdbx_description
1 polymer ?
#
loop_
_entity_poly.entity_id
_entity_poly.type
_entity_poly.pdbx_seq_one_letter_code
_entity_poly.pdbx_strand_id
1 'polypeptide(L)'
;MISISFSSMTRLILIAIAAAAAPSRATEKPVPPTPDAMHKKLVQISKNPEKLAAALQNGKKASSVCMHCHGAGGNSTQAEVPNLASQNADYLLEQMNKFVLGQRRSSAFMEGMIKAMTPDERIDI
;
A
#
# COMPACT_ATOMS: atom_id res chain seq x y z
N MET A 1 -12.40 -8.75 82.81
CA MET A 1 -11.31 -7.80 82.43
C MET A 1 -11.13 -7.92 80.93
N ILE A 2 -11.68 -6.97 80.16
CA ILE A 2 -11.63 -6.96 78.69
C ILE A 2 -10.56 -5.94 78.31
N SER A 3 -9.41 -6.41 77.84
CA SER A 3 -8.30 -5.55 77.38
C SER A 3 -8.45 -5.30 75.89
N ILE A 4 -8.71 -4.05 75.54
CA ILE A 4 -8.67 -3.49 74.20
C ILE A 4 -7.20 -3.35 73.78
N SER A 5 -6.81 -3.94 72.64
CA SER A 5 -5.49 -3.71 72.03
C SER A 5 -5.67 -3.08 70.65
N PHE A 6 -5.50 -1.76 70.58
CA PHE A 6 -5.34 -1.02 69.33
C PHE A 6 -3.88 -1.16 68.90
N SER A 7 -3.60 -1.99 67.89
CA SER A 7 -2.29 -2.00 67.23
C SER A 7 -2.43 -1.42 65.82
N SER A 8 -2.01 -0.16 65.72
CA SER A 8 -1.82 0.59 64.49
C SER A 8 -0.78 -0.10 63.61
N MET A 9 -1.21 -0.76 62.52
CA MET A 9 -0.29 -1.26 61.49
C MET A 9 -0.43 -0.37 60.25
N THR A 10 0.41 0.66 60.25
CA THR A 10 0.78 1.52 59.13
C THR A 10 1.07 0.67 57.88
N ARG A 11 0.16 0.69 56.91
CA ARG A 11 0.39 0.09 55.58
C ARG A 11 1.32 1.00 54.78
N LEU A 12 2.62 0.71 54.77
CA LEU A 12 3.51 1.22 53.71
C LEU A 12 3.26 0.41 52.44
N ILE A 13 2.46 0.97 51.53
CA ILE A 13 2.32 0.46 50.17
C ILE A 13 3.43 1.11 49.33
N LEU A 14 4.51 0.38 49.10
CA LEU A 14 5.51 0.72 48.08
C LEU A 14 4.94 0.37 46.71
N ILE A 15 4.39 1.38 46.02
CA ILE A 15 4.00 1.26 44.61
C ILE A 15 5.28 1.43 43.78
N ALA A 16 5.86 0.31 43.33
CA ALA A 16 6.87 0.33 42.29
C ALA A 16 6.20 0.59 40.93
N ILE A 17 6.24 1.84 40.48
CA ILE A 17 5.84 2.21 39.11
C ILE A 17 6.99 1.80 38.18
N ALA A 18 6.92 0.60 37.63
CA ALA A 18 7.73 0.22 36.48
C ALA A 18 7.16 0.92 35.24
N ALA A 19 7.68 2.09 34.92
CA ALA A 19 7.42 2.75 33.64
C ALA A 19 8.12 1.94 32.53
N ALA A 20 7.43 0.96 31.97
CA ALA A 20 7.82 0.36 30.70
C ALA A 20 7.67 1.43 29.61
N ALA A 21 8.79 2.08 29.26
CA ALA A 21 8.88 2.92 28.08
C ALA A 21 8.64 2.04 26.85
N ALA A 22 7.38 1.98 26.39
CA ALA A 22 7.06 1.46 25.07
C ALA A 22 7.83 2.30 24.04
N PRO A 23 8.46 1.69 23.02
CA PRO A 23 9.16 2.45 22.00
C PRO A 23 8.13 3.35 21.30
N SER A 24 8.36 4.66 21.41
CA SER A 24 7.63 5.66 20.64
C SER A 24 7.86 5.34 19.16
N ARG A 25 6.84 4.81 18.48
CA ARG A 25 6.82 4.72 17.02
C ARG A 25 6.69 6.14 16.48
N ALA A 26 7.81 6.85 16.50
CA ALA A 26 8.00 8.01 15.66
C ALA A 26 7.72 7.58 14.21
N THR A 27 7.00 8.46 13.52
CA THR A 27 6.46 8.33 12.17
C THR A 27 7.57 8.12 11.13
N GLU A 28 8.08 6.91 10.98
CA GLU A 28 8.91 6.58 9.82
C GLU A 28 7.98 6.46 8.60
N LYS A 29 8.17 7.37 7.63
CA LYS A 29 7.43 7.35 6.37
C LYS A 29 7.61 5.95 5.77
N PRO A 30 6.52 5.23 5.40
CA PRO A 30 6.64 3.88 4.87
C PRO A 30 7.62 3.85 3.69
N VAL A 31 8.64 2.99 3.80
CA VAL A 31 9.57 2.73 2.69
C VAL A 31 8.75 2.12 1.55
N PRO A 32 8.78 2.68 0.34
CA PRO A 32 8.08 2.10 -0.81
C PRO A 32 8.57 0.66 -1.07
N PRO A 33 7.67 -0.28 -1.43
CA PRO A 33 8.06 -1.65 -1.73
C PRO A 33 8.97 -1.70 -2.96
N THR A 34 9.89 -2.66 -2.97
CA THR A 34 10.77 -2.90 -4.13
C THR A 34 10.00 -3.50 -5.31
N PRO A 35 10.45 -3.31 -6.56
CA PRO A 35 9.83 -3.95 -7.73
C PRO A 35 9.65 -5.46 -7.58
N ASP A 36 10.64 -6.16 -7.02
CA ASP A 36 10.57 -7.60 -6.76
C ASP A 36 9.48 -7.96 -5.75
N ALA A 37 9.31 -7.17 -4.70
CA ALA A 37 8.25 -7.39 -3.71
C ALA A 37 6.86 -7.17 -4.33
N MET A 38 6.73 -6.17 -5.20
CA MET A 38 5.49 -5.89 -5.93
C MET A 38 5.15 -7.02 -6.91
N HIS A 39 6.11 -7.49 -7.70
CA HIS A 39 5.90 -8.62 -8.62
C HIS A 39 5.54 -9.91 -7.86
N LYS A 40 6.23 -10.21 -6.74
CA LYS A 40 5.84 -11.33 -5.87
C LYS A 40 4.40 -11.21 -5.39
N LYS A 41 3.96 -10.01 -4.99
CA LYS A 41 2.57 -9.77 -4.56
C LYS A 41 1.58 -10.01 -5.71
N LEU A 42 1.86 -9.51 -6.92
CA LEU A 42 1.05 -9.76 -8.12
C LEU A 42 0.90 -11.27 -8.39
N VAL A 43 1.99 -12.04 -8.32
CA VAL A 43 1.98 -13.50 -8.50
C VAL A 43 1.14 -14.22 -7.42
N GLN A 44 1.12 -13.71 -6.19
CA GLN A 44 0.27 -14.30 -5.14
C GLN A 44 -1.20 -13.97 -5.33
N ILE A 45 -1.52 -12.77 -5.81
CA ILE A 45 -2.88 -12.37 -6.14
C ILE A 45 -3.43 -13.23 -7.28
N SER A 46 -2.65 -13.43 -8.36
CA SER A 46 -3.10 -14.21 -9.52
C SER A 46 -3.36 -15.69 -9.22
N LYS A 47 -2.75 -16.23 -8.16
CA LYS A 47 -2.97 -17.62 -7.70
C LYS A 47 -4.14 -17.78 -6.73
N ASN A 48 -4.76 -16.69 -6.28
CA ASN A 48 -5.88 -16.73 -5.33
C ASN A 48 -7.13 -16.07 -5.96
N PRO A 49 -8.18 -16.84 -6.29
CA PRO A 49 -9.36 -16.31 -6.98
C PRO A 49 -10.08 -15.18 -6.26
N GLU A 50 -10.17 -15.24 -4.93
CA GLU A 50 -10.83 -14.21 -4.12
C GLU A 50 -10.03 -12.89 -4.15
N LYS A 51 -8.71 -12.99 -3.96
CA LYS A 51 -7.82 -11.83 -4.04
C LYS A 51 -7.79 -11.24 -5.44
N LEU A 52 -7.78 -12.09 -6.46
CA LEU A 52 -7.84 -11.66 -7.85
C LEU A 52 -9.14 -10.91 -8.13
N ALA A 53 -10.29 -11.42 -7.68
CA ALA A 53 -11.56 -10.74 -7.85
C ALA A 53 -11.56 -9.36 -7.16
N ALA A 54 -11.02 -9.27 -5.95
CA ALA A 54 -10.89 -8.00 -5.24
C ALA A 54 -9.96 -7.01 -5.97
N ALA A 55 -8.78 -7.48 -6.42
CA ALA A 55 -7.84 -6.67 -7.18
C ALA A 55 -8.47 -6.12 -8.45
N LEU A 56 -9.20 -6.93 -9.22
CA LEU A 56 -9.89 -6.48 -10.43
C LEU A 56 -10.94 -5.39 -10.16
N GLN A 57 -11.62 -5.43 -9.00
CA GLN A 57 -12.56 -4.37 -8.62
C GLN A 57 -11.84 -3.08 -8.23
N ASN A 58 -10.75 -3.19 -7.46
CA ASN A 58 -9.93 -2.06 -7.07
C ASN A 58 -9.25 -1.41 -8.29
N GLY A 59 -8.69 -2.21 -9.19
CA GLY A 59 -8.06 -1.78 -10.43
C GLY A 59 -9.02 -1.01 -11.33
N LYS A 60 -10.26 -1.48 -11.49
CA LYS A 60 -11.29 -0.73 -12.22
C LYS A 60 -11.55 0.65 -11.63
N LYS A 61 -11.57 0.77 -10.30
CA LYS A 61 -11.73 2.06 -9.62
C LYS A 61 -10.52 2.96 -9.83
N ALA A 62 -9.31 2.43 -9.61
CA ALA A 62 -8.05 3.16 -9.74
C ALA A 62 -7.77 3.63 -11.18
N SER A 63 -8.16 2.81 -12.16
CA SER A 63 -7.92 3.07 -13.59
C SER A 63 -9.01 3.90 -14.29
N SER A 64 -10.07 4.30 -13.58
CA SER A 64 -11.20 5.03 -14.19
C SER A 64 -10.77 6.29 -14.96
N VAL A 65 -9.77 7.02 -14.44
CA VAL A 65 -9.21 8.21 -15.09
C VAL A 65 -8.33 7.86 -16.31
N CYS A 66 -7.73 6.67 -16.36
CA CYS A 66 -6.80 6.27 -17.42
C CYS A 66 -7.50 6.15 -18.78
N MET A 67 -8.80 5.81 -18.77
CA MET A 67 -9.62 5.66 -19.97
C MET A 67 -9.77 6.95 -20.78
N HIS A 68 -9.57 8.13 -20.17
CA HIS A 68 -9.62 9.41 -20.90
C HIS A 68 -8.57 9.50 -22.00
N CYS A 69 -7.42 8.85 -21.82
CA CYS A 69 -6.33 8.84 -22.80
C CYS A 69 -6.18 7.46 -23.45
N HIS A 70 -6.18 6.40 -22.65
CA HIS A 70 -5.99 5.02 -23.12
C HIS A 70 -7.25 4.39 -23.71
N GLY A 71 -8.37 5.13 -23.72
CA GLY A 71 -9.63 4.73 -24.32
C GLY A 71 -10.43 3.71 -23.50
N ALA A 72 -11.66 3.48 -23.93
CA ALA A 72 -12.54 2.53 -23.27
C ALA A 72 -11.98 1.10 -23.37
N GLY A 73 -11.89 0.41 -22.24
CA GLY A 73 -11.28 -0.92 -22.17
C GLY A 73 -9.79 -0.94 -22.51
N GLY A 74 -9.10 0.21 -22.52
CA GLY A 74 -7.68 0.30 -22.84
C GLY A 74 -7.36 0.28 -24.34
N ASN A 75 -8.34 0.58 -25.21
CA ASN A 75 -8.13 0.75 -26.65
C ASN A 75 -8.20 2.24 -27.01
N SER A 76 -7.05 2.88 -27.19
CA SER A 76 -6.94 4.30 -27.49
C SER A 76 -7.34 4.60 -28.94
N THR A 77 -7.90 5.79 -29.14
CA THR A 77 -8.16 6.39 -30.46
C THR A 77 -7.09 7.42 -30.86
N GLN A 78 -6.14 7.71 -29.96
CA GLN A 78 -5.09 8.69 -30.17
C GLN A 78 -3.79 7.98 -30.56
N ALA A 79 -3.18 8.36 -31.68
CA ALA A 79 -1.98 7.69 -32.20
C ALA A 79 -0.79 7.68 -31.23
N GLU A 80 -0.66 8.74 -30.43
CA GLU A 80 0.45 8.92 -29.48
C GLU A 80 0.22 8.22 -28.13
N VAL A 81 -1.00 7.73 -27.88
CA VAL A 81 -1.35 7.08 -26.61
C VAL A 81 -1.44 5.57 -26.82
N PRO A 82 -0.63 4.76 -26.13
CA PRO A 82 -0.61 3.33 -26.36
C PRO A 82 -1.87 2.64 -25.87
N ASN A 83 -2.24 1.54 -26.54
CA ASN A 83 -3.24 0.61 -26.05
C ASN A 83 -2.72 -0.15 -24.82
N LEU A 84 -3.61 -0.36 -23.85
CA LEU A 84 -3.38 -1.15 -22.64
C LEU A 84 -4.16 -2.47 -22.66
N ALA A 85 -5.18 -2.59 -23.52
CA ALA A 85 -6.02 -3.77 -23.62
C ALA A 85 -5.20 -5.04 -23.85
N SER A 86 -5.52 -6.09 -23.09
CA SER A 86 -4.88 -7.42 -23.18
C SER A 86 -3.35 -7.42 -22.98
N GLN A 87 -2.78 -6.35 -22.43
CA GLN A 87 -1.37 -6.35 -22.08
C GLN A 87 -1.11 -7.26 -20.88
N ASN A 88 0.08 -7.84 -20.82
CA ASN A 88 0.51 -8.66 -19.71
C ASN A 88 0.62 -7.82 -18.41
N ALA A 89 0.05 -8.33 -17.32
CA ALA A 89 0.01 -7.62 -16.03
C ALA A 89 1.41 -7.36 -15.46
N ASP A 90 2.33 -8.32 -15.56
CA ASP A 90 3.72 -8.14 -15.10
C ASP A 90 4.40 -7.02 -15.89
N TYR A 91 4.20 -6.98 -17.21
CA TYR A 91 4.72 -5.91 -18.04
C TYR A 91 4.15 -4.54 -17.63
N LEU A 92 2.83 -4.42 -17.44
CA LEU A 92 2.21 -3.16 -17.00
C LEU A 92 2.79 -2.69 -15.67
N LEU A 93 2.88 -3.60 -14.68
CA LEU A 93 3.46 -3.30 -13.38
C LEU A 93 4.91 -2.85 -13.48
N GLU A 94 5.72 -3.52 -14.31
CA GLU A 94 7.10 -3.14 -14.57
C GLU A 94 7.20 -1.75 -15.19
N GLN A 95 6.36 -1.42 -16.18
CA GLN A 95 6.37 -0.10 -16.80
C GLN A 95 5.96 0.99 -15.81
N MET A 96 4.96 0.71 -14.99
CA MET A 96 4.53 1.65 -13.95
C MET A 96 5.64 1.88 -12.91
N ASN A 97 6.35 0.83 -12.49
CA ASN A 97 7.50 0.96 -11.60
C ASN A 97 8.64 1.76 -12.25
N LYS A 98 8.91 1.56 -13.53
CA LYS A 98 9.91 2.35 -14.27
C LYS A 98 9.53 3.83 -14.37
N PHE A 99 8.25 4.19 -14.46
CA PHE A 99 7.83 5.61 -14.38
C PHE A 99 8.12 6.20 -13.00
N VAL A 100 7.82 5.47 -11.93
CA VAL A 100 8.05 5.94 -10.55
C VAL A 100 9.54 6.17 -10.29
N LEU A 101 10.39 5.28 -10.81
CA LEU A 101 11.84 5.33 -10.67
C LEU A 101 12.52 6.29 -11.66
N GLY A 102 11.78 6.91 -12.59
CA GLY A 102 12.36 7.76 -13.64
C GLY A 102 13.22 6.99 -14.66
N GLN A 103 13.02 5.67 -14.77
CA GLN A 103 13.78 4.76 -15.63
C GLN A 103 13.13 4.57 -17.02
N ARG A 104 11.92 5.08 -17.23
CA ARG A 104 11.23 5.05 -18.52
C ARG A 104 10.98 6.48 -18.98
N ARG A 105 11.41 6.79 -20.22
CA ARG A 105 11.08 8.05 -20.87
C ARG A 105 9.58 8.08 -21.19
N SER A 106 8.91 9.14 -20.77
CA SER A 106 7.51 9.44 -21.09
C SER A 106 7.25 10.94 -21.04
N SER A 107 6.03 11.34 -21.39
CA SER A 107 5.54 12.66 -21.00
C SER A 107 5.58 12.80 -19.47
N ALA A 108 5.90 14.01 -19.01
CA ALA A 108 5.83 14.36 -17.58
C ALA A 108 4.43 14.12 -17.00
N PHE A 109 3.40 14.22 -17.86
CA PHE A 109 2.03 13.92 -17.51
C PHE A 109 1.84 12.45 -17.07
N MET A 110 2.23 11.48 -17.90
CA MET A 110 2.07 10.06 -17.54
C MET A 110 2.93 9.68 -16.34
N GLU A 111 4.14 10.24 -16.24
CA GLU A 111 4.99 10.01 -15.08
C GLU A 111 4.34 10.52 -13.78
N GLY A 112 3.75 11.71 -13.81
CA GLY A 112 3.03 12.29 -12.68
C GLY A 112 1.81 11.46 -12.27
N MET A 113 1.02 10.99 -13.24
CA MET A 113 -0.15 10.13 -12.98
C MET A 113 0.22 8.86 -12.22
N ILE A 114 1.27 8.15 -12.68
CA ILE A 114 1.68 6.89 -12.05
C ILE A 114 2.38 7.09 -10.70
N LYS A 115 3.09 8.21 -10.53
CA LYS A 115 3.70 8.60 -9.24
C LYS A 115 2.66 8.95 -8.16
N ALA A 116 1.47 9.40 -8.57
CA ALA A 116 0.37 9.66 -7.64
C ALA A 116 -0.32 8.37 -7.14
N MET A 117 -0.13 7.25 -7.84
CA MET A 117 -0.68 5.96 -7.44
C MET A 117 0.12 5.31 -6.32
N THR A 118 -0.61 4.65 -5.42
CA THR A 118 -0.04 3.74 -4.43
C THR A 118 0.50 2.47 -5.10
N PRO A 119 1.41 1.73 -4.44
CA PRO A 119 1.86 0.43 -4.94
C PRO A 119 0.73 -0.57 -5.16
N ASP A 120 -0.29 -0.55 -4.30
CA ASP A 120 -1.41 -1.50 -4.38
C ASP A 120 -2.33 -1.17 -5.56
N GLU A 121 -2.62 0.11 -5.80
CA GLU A 121 -3.35 0.53 -7.01
C GLU A 121 -2.60 0.11 -8.28
N ARG A 122 -1.26 0.21 -8.31
CA ARG A 122 -0.48 -0.26 -9.46
C ARG A 122 -0.52 -1.77 -9.65
N ILE A 123 -0.62 -2.55 -8.57
CA ILE A 123 -0.71 -4.02 -8.65
C ILE A 123 -2.11 -4.45 -9.09
N ASP A 124 -3.14 -3.69 -8.70
CA ASP A 124 -4.54 -4.03 -8.92
C ASP A 124 -5.07 -3.67 -10.32
N ILE A 125 -4.39 -2.78 -11.07
CA ILE A 125 -4.69 -2.45 -12.49
C ILE A 125 -4.41 -3.64 -13.42
#